data_AF-E6QJF4-F1
#
_entry.id   AF-E6QJF4-F1
#
_cell.length_a   1.000
_cell.length_b   1.000
_cell.length_c   1.000
_cell.angle_alpha   90.00
_cell.angle_beta   90.00
_cell.angle_gamma   90.00
#
_symmetry.space_group_name_H-M   'P 1'
#
loop_
_entity.id
_entity.type
_entity.pdbx_description
1 polymer ?
#
loop_
_entity_poly.entity_id
_entity_poly.type
_entity_poly.pdbx_seq_one_letter_code
_entity_poly.pdbx_strand_id
1 'polypeptide(L)'
;MFGNTFHLLDGRVIHRGEVLPKDAVTVLPGVLRQRPVFCGDLIPVSAHGSSLYNLLTDKDWSAIRKPLIETVNQVCQACGRHQRRYLQAHELWEYHLPETGNQGIQRLGEIAILCKDCHAMFHLALADLQGHGEETMQRLMALQRWDTATAALFLDIMNERRDCHNTFAWSLDLSIVDMDVLHIQPKWQCHPELPNVLQRPSEHWGCSRQGGMQYTAILGKSWVLDGMEHPAIASPLEGDVRSVA
;
A
#
# COMPACT_ATOMS: atom_id res chain seq x y z
N MET A 1 -21.89 -9.34 -6.93
CA MET A 1 -20.54 -9.24 -6.34
C MET A 1 -19.59 -10.27 -6.97
N PHE A 2 -18.38 -9.88 -7.36
CA PHE A 2 -17.30 -10.65 -8.05
C PHE A 2 -17.60 -11.44 -9.34
N GLY A 3 -18.86 -11.66 -9.74
CA GLY A 3 -19.19 -12.31 -11.02
C GLY A 3 -19.02 -13.83 -11.01
N ASN A 4 -19.00 -14.46 -12.19
CA ASN A 4 -18.91 -15.93 -12.34
C ASN A 4 -17.62 -16.42 -13.00
N THR A 5 -16.76 -15.51 -13.44
CA THR A 5 -15.49 -15.80 -14.11
C THR A 5 -14.36 -15.21 -13.30
N PHE A 6 -13.38 -16.04 -12.97
CA PHE A 6 -12.20 -15.67 -12.21
C PHE A 6 -10.96 -16.03 -13.01
N HIS A 7 -10.05 -15.09 -13.14
CA HIS A 7 -8.72 -15.37 -13.65
C HIS A 7 -7.78 -15.68 -12.47
N LEU A 8 -6.95 -16.70 -12.65
CA LEU A 8 -5.82 -16.99 -11.77
C LEU A 8 -4.65 -16.07 -12.12
N LEU A 9 -3.71 -15.93 -11.20
CA LEU A 9 -2.55 -15.04 -11.36
C LEU A 9 -1.56 -15.53 -12.43
N ASP A 10 -1.73 -16.76 -12.92
CA ASP A 10 -1.01 -17.33 -14.07
C ASP A 10 -1.78 -17.24 -15.39
N GLY A 11 -2.94 -16.57 -15.41
CA GLY A 11 -3.76 -16.35 -16.59
C GLY A 11 -4.81 -17.43 -16.88
N ARG A 12 -4.80 -18.57 -16.17
CA ARG A 12 -5.87 -19.58 -16.28
C ARG A 12 -7.22 -18.99 -15.87
N VAL A 13 -8.30 -19.52 -16.43
CA VAL A 13 -9.68 -19.08 -16.15
C VAL A 13 -10.45 -20.19 -15.45
N ILE A 14 -11.20 -19.81 -14.41
CA ILE A 14 -12.07 -20.69 -13.65
C ILE A 14 -13.45 -20.06 -13.55
N HIS A 15 -14.50 -20.88 -13.62
CA HIS A 15 -15.87 -20.44 -13.41
C HIS A 15 -16.40 -20.86 -12.04
N ARG A 16 -17.36 -20.08 -11.54
CA ARG A 16 -18.05 -20.38 -10.28
C ARG A 16 -18.64 -21.80 -10.31
N GLY A 17 -18.31 -22.59 -9.29
CA GLY A 17 -18.78 -23.97 -9.14
C GLY A 17 -17.81 -25.02 -9.70
N GLU A 18 -16.78 -24.62 -10.45
CA GLU A 18 -15.71 -25.51 -10.88
C GLU A 18 -14.76 -25.81 -9.72
N VAL A 19 -14.16 -27.00 -9.76
CA VAL A 19 -13.13 -27.42 -8.79
C VAL A 19 -11.83 -26.68 -9.11
N LEU A 20 -11.21 -26.09 -8.08
CA LEU A 20 -9.91 -25.42 -8.24
C LEU A 20 -8.81 -26.45 -8.58
N PRO A 21 -7.92 -26.15 -9.55
CA PRO A 21 -6.77 -26.99 -9.84
C PRO A 21 -5.90 -27.17 -8.59
N LYS A 22 -5.46 -28.40 -8.32
CA LYS A 22 -4.66 -28.72 -7.12
C LYS A 22 -3.31 -28.02 -7.09
N ASP A 23 -2.77 -27.71 -8.27
CA ASP A 23 -1.51 -27.00 -8.49
C ASP A 23 -1.65 -25.48 -8.48
N ALA A 24 -2.86 -24.93 -8.35
CA ALA A 24 -3.10 -23.49 -8.44
C ALA A 24 -2.91 -22.71 -7.14
N VAL A 25 -2.58 -23.37 -6.02
CA VAL A 25 -2.63 -22.77 -4.66
C VAL A 25 -1.88 -21.43 -4.56
N THR A 26 -0.72 -21.31 -5.19
CA THR A 26 0.12 -20.10 -5.16
C THR A 26 -0.35 -18.99 -6.09
N VAL A 27 -1.21 -19.31 -7.06
CA VAL A 27 -1.71 -18.39 -8.09
C VAL A 27 -3.21 -18.11 -7.94
N LEU A 28 -3.81 -18.49 -6.82
CA LEU A 28 -5.19 -18.12 -6.52
C LEU A 28 -5.29 -16.63 -6.18
N PRO A 29 -6.25 -15.88 -6.75
CA PRO A 29 -6.62 -14.57 -6.23
C PRO A 29 -7.29 -14.73 -4.86
N GLY A 30 -7.26 -13.67 -4.05
CA GLY A 30 -7.74 -13.64 -2.67
C GLY A 30 -9.15 -14.21 -2.48
N VAL A 31 -10.08 -13.89 -3.38
CA VAL A 31 -11.48 -14.36 -3.33
C VAL A 31 -11.62 -15.88 -3.40
N LEU A 32 -10.65 -16.57 -4.02
CA LEU A 32 -10.61 -18.03 -4.13
C LEU A 32 -9.75 -18.69 -3.05
N ARG A 33 -9.01 -17.91 -2.23
CA ARG A 33 -8.25 -18.43 -1.11
C ARG A 33 -9.17 -18.70 0.08
N GLN A 34 -8.79 -19.67 0.91
CA GLN A 34 -9.48 -19.94 2.18
C GLN A 34 -9.30 -18.78 3.17
N ARG A 35 -8.11 -18.15 3.14
CA ARG A 35 -7.77 -16.95 3.92
C ARG A 35 -7.33 -15.85 2.96
N PRO A 36 -8.22 -14.91 2.62
CA PRO A 36 -7.86 -13.79 1.76
C PRO A 36 -6.84 -12.88 2.45
N VAL A 37 -5.79 -12.49 1.72
CA VAL A 37 -4.67 -11.68 2.24
C VAL A 37 -5.04 -10.19 2.36
N PHE A 38 -6.08 -9.75 1.65
CA PHE A 38 -6.43 -8.32 1.51
C PHE A 38 -7.53 -7.92 2.50
N CYS A 39 -7.15 -7.40 3.67
CA CYS A 39 -8.09 -7.00 4.73
C CYS A 39 -8.55 -5.54 4.67
N GLY A 40 -8.07 -4.74 3.71
CA GLY A 40 -8.23 -3.28 3.76
C GLY A 40 -7.36 -2.65 4.85
N ASP A 41 -7.25 -1.34 4.83
CA ASP A 41 -6.54 -0.56 5.87
C ASP A 41 -7.15 0.85 5.95
N LEU A 42 -6.86 1.54 7.05
CA LEU A 42 -7.06 2.98 7.20
C LEU A 42 -5.69 3.64 7.37
N ILE A 43 -5.09 4.04 6.24
CA ILE A 43 -3.78 4.69 6.21
C ILE A 43 -3.83 5.95 7.10
N PRO A 44 -2.91 6.09 8.08
CA PRO A 44 -2.80 7.29 8.91
C PRO A 44 -2.62 8.53 8.04
N VAL A 45 -3.37 9.59 8.34
CA VAL A 45 -3.25 10.89 7.66
C VAL A 45 -1.82 11.44 7.76
N SER A 46 -1.12 11.17 8.88
CA SER A 46 0.29 11.55 9.05
C SER A 46 1.25 10.84 8.09
N ALA A 47 0.82 9.73 7.46
CA ALA A 47 1.56 8.99 6.44
C ALA A 47 1.07 9.30 5.00
N HIS A 48 0.00 10.08 4.83
CA HIS A 48 -0.53 10.40 3.50
C HIS A 48 0.50 11.21 2.71
N GLY A 49 0.56 10.97 1.39
CA GLY A 49 1.45 11.72 0.51
C GLY A 49 2.89 11.23 0.44
N SER A 50 3.28 10.25 1.27
CA SER A 50 4.57 9.56 1.23
C SER A 50 4.50 8.20 0.51
N SER A 51 3.47 7.97 -0.32
CA SER A 51 3.40 6.78 -1.18
C SER A 51 4.52 6.77 -2.22
N LEU A 52 4.88 5.60 -2.75
CA LEU A 52 5.92 5.50 -3.78
C LEU A 52 5.53 6.30 -5.02
N TYR A 53 4.25 6.30 -5.39
CA TYR A 53 3.73 7.14 -6.47
C TYR A 53 3.94 8.64 -6.24
N ASN A 54 3.92 9.11 -4.99
CA ASN A 54 4.16 10.51 -4.67
C ASN A 54 5.63 10.84 -4.43
N LEU A 55 6.42 9.85 -4.04
CA LEU A 55 7.84 10.01 -3.73
C LEU A 55 8.70 9.94 -5.00
N LEU A 56 8.48 8.93 -5.83
CA LEU A 56 9.36 8.56 -6.94
C LEU A 56 8.95 9.23 -8.25
N THR A 57 9.92 9.51 -9.11
CA THR A 57 9.62 9.94 -10.49
C THR A 57 8.73 8.92 -11.22
N ASP A 58 7.96 9.37 -12.20
CA ASP A 58 7.09 8.51 -13.02
C ASP A 58 7.83 7.35 -13.67
N LYS A 59 9.11 7.58 -14.03
CA LYS A 59 10.00 6.57 -14.61
C LYS A 59 10.26 5.45 -13.62
N ASP A 60 10.74 5.78 -12.42
CA ASP A 60 11.09 4.82 -11.39
C ASP A 60 9.86 4.09 -10.87
N TRP A 61 8.78 4.81 -10.60
CA TRP A 61 7.52 4.19 -10.21
C TRP A 61 6.98 3.24 -11.30
N SER A 62 7.11 3.63 -12.58
CA SER A 62 6.73 2.74 -13.68
C SER A 62 7.62 1.52 -13.81
N ALA A 63 8.92 1.65 -13.53
CA ALA A 63 9.87 0.54 -13.54
C ALA A 63 9.57 -0.48 -12.43
N ILE A 64 9.09 -0.03 -11.28
CA ILE A 64 8.66 -0.91 -10.18
C ILE A 64 7.32 -1.57 -10.50
N ARG A 65 6.30 -0.80 -10.88
CA ARG A 65 4.92 -1.31 -10.95
C ARG A 65 4.63 -2.19 -12.18
N LYS A 66 5.29 -1.95 -13.32
CA LYS A 66 4.97 -2.67 -14.58
C LYS A 66 5.32 -4.16 -14.49
N PRO A 67 6.53 -4.55 -14.03
CA PRO A 67 6.85 -5.96 -13.83
C PRO A 67 5.86 -6.65 -12.89
N LEU A 68 5.46 -6.01 -11.80
CA LEU A 68 4.48 -6.57 -10.85
C LEU A 68 3.11 -6.82 -11.49
N ILE A 69 2.66 -5.96 -12.40
CA ILE A 69 1.41 -6.17 -13.15
C ILE A 69 1.54 -7.35 -14.12
N GLU A 70 2.72 -7.51 -14.74
CA GLU A 70 3.00 -8.60 -15.67
C GLU A 70 3.10 -9.95 -14.97
N THR A 71 3.73 -10.03 -13.79
CA THR A 71 3.88 -11.27 -13.02
C THR A 71 2.55 -11.87 -12.59
N VAL A 72 1.52 -11.03 -12.40
CA VAL A 72 0.15 -11.48 -12.07
C VAL A 72 -0.77 -11.59 -13.28
N ASN A 73 -0.20 -11.64 -14.49
CA ASN A 73 -0.93 -11.76 -15.76
C ASN A 73 -2.05 -10.71 -15.94
N GLN A 74 -1.83 -9.48 -15.46
CA GLN A 74 -2.83 -8.41 -15.51
C GLN A 74 -4.14 -8.81 -14.81
N VAL A 75 -4.04 -9.59 -13.73
CA VAL A 75 -5.17 -10.02 -12.91
C VAL A 75 -5.11 -9.32 -11.54
N CYS A 76 -6.25 -8.81 -11.09
CA CYS A 76 -6.40 -8.30 -9.73
C CYS A 76 -6.15 -9.41 -8.71
N GLN A 77 -5.12 -9.25 -7.89
CA GLN A 77 -4.74 -10.24 -6.88
C GLN A 77 -5.85 -10.50 -5.86
N ALA A 78 -6.74 -9.54 -5.60
CA ALA A 78 -7.85 -9.73 -4.67
C ALA A 78 -9.03 -10.50 -5.29
N CYS A 79 -9.58 -10.06 -6.43
CA CYS A 79 -10.84 -10.60 -6.94
C CYS A 79 -10.74 -11.46 -8.21
N GLY A 80 -9.55 -11.60 -8.79
CA GLY A 80 -9.37 -12.40 -10.02
C GLY A 80 -9.90 -11.73 -11.29
N ARG A 81 -10.24 -10.44 -11.25
CA ARG A 81 -10.66 -9.70 -12.45
C ARG A 81 -9.43 -9.39 -13.31
N HIS A 82 -9.42 -9.86 -14.56
CA HIS A 82 -8.41 -9.49 -15.54
C HIS A 82 -8.67 -8.07 -16.10
N GLN A 83 -7.69 -7.18 -15.99
CA GLN A 83 -7.78 -5.80 -16.47
C GLN A 83 -6.43 -5.31 -16.99
N ARG A 84 -6.31 -5.16 -18.31
CA ARG A 84 -5.03 -4.79 -18.93
C ARG A 84 -4.45 -3.45 -18.49
N ARG A 85 -5.29 -2.41 -18.41
CA ARG A 85 -4.84 -1.01 -18.25
C ARG A 85 -5.29 -0.32 -16.97
N TYR A 86 -6.12 -0.99 -16.16
CA TYR A 86 -6.82 -0.35 -15.04
C TYR A 86 -6.43 -0.92 -13.67
N LEU A 87 -5.37 -1.72 -13.63
CA LEU A 87 -4.80 -2.19 -12.38
C LEU A 87 -3.95 -1.10 -11.74
N GLN A 88 -4.04 -1.05 -10.41
CA GLN A 88 -3.36 -0.12 -9.54
C GLN A 88 -2.42 -0.92 -8.64
N ALA A 89 -1.22 -0.38 -8.43
CA ALA A 89 -0.27 -0.92 -7.48
C ALA A 89 -0.53 -0.22 -6.14
N HIS A 90 -0.83 -1.02 -5.12
CA HIS A 90 -1.12 -0.60 -3.76
C HIS A 90 -0.01 -1.04 -2.83
N GLU A 91 0.60 -0.11 -2.12
CA GLU A 91 1.62 -0.42 -1.13
C GLU A 91 1.00 -0.93 0.17
N LEU A 92 1.38 -2.14 0.59
CA LEU A 92 1.04 -2.71 1.89
C LEU A 92 2.17 -2.38 2.87
N TRP A 93 1.82 -1.63 3.92
CA TRP A 93 2.78 -1.07 4.87
C TRP A 93 2.71 -1.75 6.25
N GLU A 94 3.88 -1.96 6.83
CA GLU A 94 4.06 -2.26 8.24
C GLU A 94 4.44 -0.98 8.98
N TYR A 95 3.87 -0.77 10.16
CA TYR A 95 4.12 0.42 10.97
C TYR A 95 4.78 0.00 12.27
N HIS A 96 6.02 0.43 12.47
CA HIS A 96 6.81 0.19 13.68
C HIS A 96 6.83 1.48 14.50
N LEU A 97 6.17 1.45 15.65
CA LEU A 97 6.13 2.58 16.57
C LEU A 97 7.49 2.76 17.25
N PRO A 98 7.93 4.00 17.51
CA PRO A 98 9.17 4.23 18.24
C PRO A 98 9.01 3.90 19.73
N GLU A 99 10.08 3.42 20.35
CA GLU A 99 10.16 3.28 21.82
C GLU A 99 10.20 4.65 22.51
N THR A 100 10.84 5.64 21.87
CA THR A 100 10.97 7.02 22.38
C THR A 100 10.83 8.03 21.25
N GLY A 101 10.23 9.19 21.54
CA GLY A 101 10.02 10.25 20.55
C GLY A 101 8.76 10.04 19.71
N ASN A 102 8.69 10.68 18.55
CA ASN A 102 7.51 10.68 17.69
C ASN A 102 7.80 10.24 16.23
N GLN A 103 8.96 9.64 15.97
CA GLN A 103 9.38 9.18 14.64
C GLN A 103 9.30 7.66 14.55
N GLY A 104 8.27 7.13 13.90
CA GLY A 104 8.13 5.71 13.59
C GLY A 104 8.72 5.33 12.24
N ILE A 105 8.67 4.03 11.93
CA ILE A 105 9.09 3.49 10.63
C ILE A 105 7.88 2.89 9.93
N GLN A 106 7.62 3.39 8.72
CA GLN A 106 6.65 2.84 7.79
C GLN A 106 7.43 1.99 6.78
N ARG A 107 7.41 0.67 6.98
CA ARG A 107 8.16 -0.29 6.16
C ARG A 107 7.29 -0.84 5.05
N LEU A 108 7.80 -0.80 3.82
CA LEU A 108 7.13 -1.43 2.69
C LEU A 108 7.22 -2.95 2.84
N GLY A 109 6.07 -3.63 2.91
CA GLY A 109 5.99 -5.09 3.00
C GLY A 109 5.77 -5.75 1.65
N GLU A 110 4.77 -5.28 0.89
CA GLU A 110 4.44 -5.80 -0.46
C GLU A 110 3.81 -4.69 -1.30
N ILE A 111 3.87 -4.81 -2.62
CA ILE A 111 3.05 -4.00 -3.54
C ILE A 111 2.02 -4.93 -4.20
N ALA A 112 0.75 -4.73 -3.87
CA ALA A 112 -0.37 -5.50 -4.38
C ALA A 112 -0.95 -4.88 -5.66
N ILE A 113 -1.25 -5.71 -6.65
CA ILE A 113 -1.87 -5.33 -7.91
C ILE A 113 -3.38 -5.56 -7.86
N LEU A 114 -4.14 -4.47 -7.88
CA LEU A 114 -5.57 -4.47 -7.59
C LEU A 114 -6.36 -3.72 -8.66
N CYS A 115 -7.60 -4.15 -8.93
CA CYS A 115 -8.55 -3.33 -9.68
C CYS A 115 -9.04 -2.17 -8.82
N LYS A 116 -9.52 -1.09 -9.44
CA LYS A 116 -10.07 0.10 -8.74
C LYS A 116 -10.97 -0.23 -7.55
N ASP A 117 -11.96 -1.12 -7.75
CA ASP A 117 -12.92 -1.49 -6.71
C ASP A 117 -12.25 -2.18 -5.50
N CYS A 118 -11.23 -3.00 -5.73
CA CYS A 118 -10.48 -3.65 -4.65
C CYS A 118 -9.47 -2.69 -4.02
N HIS A 119 -8.85 -1.81 -4.82
CA HIS A 119 -7.94 -0.79 -4.31
C HIS A 119 -8.66 0.15 -3.32
N ALA A 120 -9.91 0.50 -3.60
CA ALA A 120 -10.72 1.36 -2.72
C ALA A 120 -10.89 0.80 -1.29
N MET A 121 -10.78 -0.52 -1.08
CA MET A 121 -10.90 -1.16 0.24
C MET A 121 -9.78 -0.75 1.21
N PHE A 122 -8.68 -0.19 0.70
CA PHE A 122 -7.57 0.37 1.49
C PHE A 122 -7.69 1.87 1.73
N HIS A 123 -8.74 2.48 1.18
CA HIS A 123 -9.02 3.90 1.27
C HIS A 123 -10.47 4.13 1.70
N LEU A 124 -10.96 3.37 2.69
CA LEU A 124 -12.36 3.40 3.13
C LEU A 124 -12.82 4.81 3.52
N ALA A 125 -11.98 5.59 4.24
CA ALA A 125 -12.29 6.98 4.58
C ALA A 125 -12.49 7.87 3.35
N LEU A 126 -11.66 7.69 2.31
CA LEU A 126 -11.81 8.42 1.05
C LEU A 126 -13.04 7.96 0.27
N ALA A 127 -13.31 6.65 0.25
CA ALA A 127 -14.48 6.08 -0.39
C ALA A 127 -15.77 6.62 0.25
N ASP A 128 -15.81 6.76 1.58
CA ASP A 128 -16.93 7.34 2.31
C ASP A 128 -17.16 8.82 1.94
N LEU A 129 -16.09 9.63 1.94
CA LEU A 129 -16.14 11.03 1.49
C LEU A 129 -16.63 11.18 0.04
N GLN A 130 -16.40 10.17 -0.80
CA GLN A 130 -16.85 10.14 -2.19
C GLN A 130 -18.25 9.53 -2.38
N GLY A 131 -18.93 9.13 -1.30
CA GLY A 131 -20.27 8.52 -1.34
C GLY A 131 -20.29 7.05 -1.77
N HIS A 132 -19.15 6.37 -1.74
CA HIS A 132 -18.99 4.96 -2.11
C HIS A 132 -18.52 4.08 -0.94
N GLY A 133 -18.56 4.59 0.30
CA GLY A 133 -18.10 3.89 1.51
C GLY A 133 -18.83 2.56 1.74
N GLU A 134 -20.15 2.56 1.64
CA GLU A 134 -20.98 1.36 1.85
C GLU A 134 -20.66 0.27 0.81
N GLU A 135 -20.62 0.61 -0.48
CA GLU A 135 -20.29 -0.33 -1.56
C GLU A 135 -18.90 -0.95 -1.35
N THR A 136 -17.93 -0.11 -0.97
CA THR A 136 -16.55 -0.53 -0.72
C THR A 136 -16.47 -1.47 0.48
N MET A 137 -17.20 -1.17 1.56
CA MET A 137 -17.27 -2.04 2.74
C MET A 137 -17.96 -3.36 2.42
N GLN A 138 -19.09 -3.36 1.71
CA GLN A 138 -19.77 -4.59 1.28
C GLN A 138 -18.85 -5.47 0.43
N ARG A 139 -18.02 -4.86 -0.43
CA ARG A 139 -17.03 -5.58 -1.21
C ARG A 139 -15.96 -6.22 -0.32
N LEU A 140 -15.41 -5.49 0.64
CA LEU A 140 -14.43 -6.01 1.59
C LEU A 140 -15.02 -7.16 2.41
N MET A 141 -16.24 -6.99 2.93
CA MET A 141 -16.98 -8.02 3.64
C MET A 141 -17.15 -9.28 2.80
N ALA A 142 -17.54 -9.15 1.53
CA ALA A 142 -17.69 -10.31 0.66
C ALA A 142 -16.37 -10.98 0.31
N LEU A 143 -15.28 -10.22 0.19
CA LEU A 143 -13.95 -10.77 -0.03
C LEU A 143 -13.52 -11.60 1.19
N GLN A 144 -13.69 -11.04 2.39
CA GLN A 144 -13.26 -11.62 3.65
C GLN A 144 -14.26 -12.60 4.27
N ARG A 145 -15.49 -12.66 3.73
CA ARG A 145 -16.61 -13.45 4.25
C ARG A 145 -17.02 -13.00 5.66
N TRP A 146 -16.93 -11.70 5.91
CA TRP A 146 -17.34 -11.08 7.17
C TRP A 146 -18.85 -10.83 7.20
N ASP A 147 -19.42 -10.99 8.39
CA ASP A 147 -20.73 -10.42 8.71
C ASP A 147 -20.58 -8.94 9.10
N THR A 148 -21.71 -8.27 9.30
CA THR A 148 -21.76 -6.84 9.64
C THR A 148 -21.13 -6.54 10.99
N ALA A 149 -21.23 -7.45 11.97
CA ALA A 149 -20.64 -7.28 13.29
C ALA A 149 -19.10 -7.30 13.23
N THR A 150 -18.53 -8.23 12.47
CA THR A 150 -17.08 -8.31 12.23
C THR A 150 -16.58 -7.09 11.46
N ALA A 151 -17.34 -6.62 10.47
CA ALA A 151 -17.00 -5.41 9.71
C ALA A 151 -16.98 -4.14 10.58
N ALA A 152 -17.96 -4.00 11.49
CA ALA A 152 -18.01 -2.89 12.44
C ALA A 152 -16.80 -2.93 13.40
N LEU A 153 -16.51 -4.10 13.98
CA LEU A 153 -15.34 -4.28 14.85
C LEU A 153 -14.04 -3.97 14.12
N PHE A 154 -13.90 -4.40 12.86
CA PHE A 154 -12.75 -4.06 12.02
C PHE A 154 -12.60 -2.55 11.85
N LEU A 155 -13.69 -1.83 11.55
CA LEU A 155 -13.66 -0.37 11.42
C LEU A 155 -13.23 0.32 12.72
N ASP A 156 -13.74 -0.13 13.87
CA ASP A 156 -13.38 0.44 15.17
C ASP A 156 -11.88 0.27 15.43
N ILE A 157 -11.34 -0.94 15.26
CA ILE A 157 -9.91 -1.24 15.42
C ILE A 157 -9.06 -0.41 14.45
N MET A 158 -9.48 -0.29 13.19
CA MET A 158 -8.74 0.49 12.20
C MET A 158 -8.77 1.99 12.48
N ASN A 159 -9.89 2.53 12.99
CA ASN A 159 -9.98 3.93 13.39
C ASN A 159 -9.08 4.21 14.61
N GLU A 160 -9.11 3.35 15.63
CA GLU A 160 -8.23 3.47 16.80
C GLU A 160 -6.75 3.41 16.40
N ARG A 161 -6.37 2.44 15.55
CA ARG A 161 -5.01 2.33 15.00
C ARG A 161 -4.61 3.60 14.24
N ARG A 162 -5.47 4.08 13.34
CA ARG A 162 -5.24 5.29 12.54
C ARG A 162 -5.01 6.50 13.44
N ASP A 163 -5.86 6.67 14.45
CA ASP A 163 -5.81 7.82 15.35
C ASP A 163 -4.56 7.77 16.24
N CYS A 164 -4.17 6.58 16.72
CA CYS A 164 -2.88 6.38 17.39
C CYS A 164 -1.70 6.74 16.46
N HIS A 165 -1.70 6.20 15.24
CA HIS A 165 -0.63 6.41 14.27
C HIS A 165 -0.51 7.85 13.77
N ASN A 166 -1.62 8.61 13.75
CA ASN A 166 -1.63 10.02 13.39
C ASN A 166 -0.79 10.91 14.32
N THR A 167 -0.38 10.41 15.49
CA THR A 167 0.49 11.12 16.43
C THR A 167 1.99 11.02 16.09
N PHE A 168 2.36 10.16 15.13
CA PHE A 168 3.74 9.93 14.72
C PHE A 168 4.03 10.48 13.32
N ALA A 169 5.29 10.85 13.10
CA ALA A 169 5.89 11.05 11.79
C ALA A 169 6.60 9.75 11.35
N TRP A 170 6.81 9.58 10.05
CA TRP A 170 7.20 8.29 9.47
C TRP A 170 8.45 8.39 8.57
N SER A 171 9.45 7.58 8.89
CA SER A 171 10.53 7.24 7.95
C SER A 171 10.09 6.08 7.07
N LEU A 172 10.35 6.15 5.78
CA LEU A 172 10.03 5.09 4.84
C LEU A 172 11.17 4.09 4.76
N ASP A 173 10.92 2.86 5.17
CA ASP A 173 11.83 1.75 4.90
C ASP A 173 11.45 1.09 3.57
N LEU A 174 12.31 1.32 2.57
CA LEU A 174 12.14 0.86 1.20
C LEU A 174 13.15 -0.22 0.83
N SER A 175 13.72 -0.91 1.84
CA SER A 175 14.75 -1.93 1.65
C SER A 175 14.34 -3.02 0.64
N ILE A 176 13.05 -3.36 0.56
CA ILE A 176 12.54 -4.41 -0.34
C ILE A 176 12.38 -3.98 -1.80
N VAL A 177 12.49 -2.68 -2.11
CA VAL A 177 12.30 -2.19 -3.48
C VAL A 177 13.46 -2.70 -4.34
N ASP A 178 13.15 -3.38 -5.44
CA ASP A 178 14.15 -3.91 -6.37
C ASP A 178 14.68 -2.82 -7.31
N MET A 179 15.36 -1.84 -6.71
CA MET A 179 16.04 -0.72 -7.37
C MET A 179 17.12 -0.21 -6.42
N ASP A 180 18.34 -0.01 -6.91
CA ASP A 180 19.45 0.43 -6.05
C ASP A 180 19.38 1.91 -5.69
N VAL A 181 19.08 2.76 -6.69
CA VAL A 181 19.02 4.21 -6.56
C VAL A 181 17.63 4.70 -6.97
N LEU A 182 16.97 5.40 -6.04
CA LEU A 182 15.63 5.95 -6.24
C LEU A 182 15.70 7.42 -6.68
N HIS A 183 14.98 7.81 -7.73
CA HIS A 183 14.88 9.20 -8.17
C HIS A 183 13.61 9.82 -7.60
N ILE A 184 13.78 10.89 -6.82
CA ILE A 184 12.72 11.56 -6.09
C ILE A 184 12.08 12.66 -6.93
N GLN A 185 10.76 12.86 -6.82
CA GLN A 185 10.06 13.91 -7.55
C GLN A 185 10.50 15.31 -7.09
N PRO A 186 10.59 16.31 -8.01
CA PRO A 186 10.97 17.69 -7.68
C PRO A 186 10.02 18.43 -6.73
N LYS A 187 8.82 17.87 -6.45
CA LYS A 187 7.90 18.43 -5.46
C LYS A 187 8.37 18.19 -4.01
N TRP A 188 9.36 17.33 -3.81
CA TRP A 188 10.08 17.15 -2.56
C TRP A 188 11.34 18.01 -2.55
N GLN A 189 11.75 18.40 -1.36
CA GLN A 189 12.98 19.18 -1.13
C GLN A 189 13.74 18.57 0.04
N CYS A 190 15.07 18.67 0.02
CA CYS A 190 15.85 18.36 1.21
C CYS A 190 15.50 19.34 2.34
N HIS A 191 15.38 18.84 3.56
CA HIS A 191 15.19 19.67 4.73
C HIS A 191 16.45 20.52 4.96
N PRO A 192 16.32 21.84 5.26
CA PRO A 192 17.46 22.74 5.36
C PRO A 192 18.40 22.42 6.53
N GLU A 193 17.88 21.83 7.60
CA GLU A 193 18.62 21.60 8.86
C GLU A 193 18.82 20.12 9.21
N LEU A 194 18.08 19.22 8.56
CA LEU A 194 18.05 17.80 8.92
C LEU A 194 18.58 16.99 7.75
N PRO A 195 19.79 16.42 7.85
CA PRO A 195 20.37 15.68 6.75
C PRO A 195 19.49 14.46 6.44
N ASN A 196 19.32 14.18 5.14
CA ASN A 196 18.57 13.03 4.61
C ASN A 196 17.06 13.00 4.94
N VAL A 197 16.52 14.11 5.44
CA VAL A 197 15.08 14.31 5.57
C VAL A 197 14.58 15.06 4.34
N LEU A 198 13.53 14.54 3.73
CA LEU A 198 12.75 15.17 2.67
C LEU A 198 11.56 15.91 3.29
N GLN A 199 11.22 17.05 2.71
CA GLN A 199 10.05 17.83 3.07
C GLN A 199 9.23 18.26 1.85
N ARG A 200 7.93 18.46 2.05
CA ARG A 200 7.05 19.13 1.10
C ARG A 200 5.80 19.72 1.77
N PRO A 201 5.10 20.68 1.16
CA PRO A 201 3.80 21.11 1.65
C PRO A 201 2.78 19.95 1.64
N SER A 202 1.95 19.86 2.68
CA SER A 202 0.84 18.90 2.72
C SER A 202 -0.28 19.33 1.79
N GLU A 203 -0.67 18.46 0.87
CA GLU A 203 -1.77 18.67 -0.08
C GLU A 203 -3.07 17.95 0.35
N HIS A 204 -3.05 17.21 1.47
CA HIS A 204 -4.16 16.36 1.89
C HIS A 204 -5.08 17.08 2.89
N TRP A 205 -6.36 17.22 2.52
CA TRP A 205 -7.43 17.75 3.36
C TRP A 205 -7.65 16.84 4.58
N GLY A 206 -7.65 17.41 5.79
CA GLY A 206 -7.88 16.69 7.05
C GLY A 206 -6.66 16.60 7.97
N CYS A 207 -5.46 16.94 7.48
CA CYS A 207 -4.38 17.35 8.38
C CYS A 207 -4.81 18.70 8.98
N SER A 208 -5.20 18.74 10.24
CA SER A 208 -5.71 19.93 10.96
C SER A 208 -4.71 21.07 11.14
N ARG A 209 -3.71 21.17 10.27
CA ARG A 209 -2.87 22.35 10.08
C ARG A 209 -3.00 22.79 8.63
N GLN A 210 -3.89 23.75 8.37
CA GLN A 210 -3.81 24.59 7.17
C GLN A 210 -2.35 25.06 7.04
N GLY A 211 -1.63 24.59 6.01
CA GLY A 211 -0.22 24.91 5.80
C GLY A 211 0.82 23.98 6.48
N GLY A 212 0.45 22.75 6.86
CA GLY A 212 1.41 21.78 7.43
C GLY A 212 2.44 21.28 6.40
N MET A 213 3.70 21.16 6.83
CA MET A 213 4.76 20.46 6.08
C MET A 213 4.71 18.96 6.37
N GLN A 214 4.98 18.15 5.37
CA GLN A 214 5.23 16.72 5.49
C GLN A 214 6.73 16.49 5.53
N TYR A 215 7.17 15.53 6.35
CA TYR A 215 8.58 15.17 6.51
C TYR A 215 8.72 13.66 6.42
N THR A 216 9.76 13.18 5.74
CA THR A 216 10.10 11.76 5.73
C THR A 216 11.58 11.56 5.48
N ALA A 217 12.12 10.42 5.89
CA ALA A 217 13.46 9.96 5.53
C ALA A 217 13.33 8.64 4.77
N ILE A 218 14.26 8.37 3.85
CA ILE A 218 14.32 7.11 3.10
C ILE A 218 15.38 6.22 3.73
N LEU A 219 14.99 5.00 4.11
CA LEU A 219 15.84 3.97 4.68
C LEU A 219 15.98 2.80 3.69
N GLY A 220 17.13 2.12 3.74
CA GLY A 220 17.46 0.93 2.95
C GLY A 220 17.89 1.20 1.51
N LYS A 221 17.76 2.44 1.01
CA LYS A 221 18.03 2.81 -0.38
C LYS A 221 18.73 4.16 -0.50
N SER A 222 19.64 4.26 -1.47
CA SER A 222 20.16 5.55 -1.90
C SER A 222 19.16 6.23 -2.82
N TRP A 223 19.28 7.55 -2.93
CA TRP A 223 18.33 8.31 -3.73
C TRP A 223 18.97 9.58 -4.32
N VAL A 224 18.32 10.10 -5.35
CA VAL A 224 18.74 11.31 -6.07
C VAL A 224 17.60 12.30 -6.10
N LEU A 225 17.92 13.56 -5.78
CA LEU A 225 17.02 14.71 -5.94
C LEU A 225 17.80 15.85 -6.58
N ASP A 226 17.28 16.42 -7.67
CA ASP A 226 17.89 17.53 -8.40
C ASP A 226 19.39 17.30 -8.76
N GLY A 227 19.74 16.04 -9.07
CA GLY A 227 21.11 15.63 -9.41
C GLY A 227 22.06 15.47 -8.22
N MET A 228 21.60 15.73 -7.00
CA MET A 228 22.36 15.45 -5.78
C MET A 228 22.12 14.02 -5.32
N GLU A 229 23.21 13.27 -5.11
CA GLU A 229 23.17 11.90 -4.60
C GLU A 229 23.15 11.89 -3.07
N HIS A 230 22.27 11.06 -2.52
CA HIS A 230 22.16 10.80 -1.10
C HIS A 230 22.40 9.31 -0.83
N PRO A 231 23.41 8.95 -0.02
CA PRO A 231 23.73 7.56 0.25
C PRO A 231 22.62 6.87 1.04
N ALA A 232 22.54 5.54 0.91
CA ALA A 232 21.60 4.74 1.67
C ALA A 232 21.85 4.86 3.18
N ILE A 233 20.79 5.05 3.94
CA ILE A 233 20.80 4.92 5.40
C ILE A 233 20.28 3.53 5.74
N ALA A 234 21.01 2.78 6.58
CA ALA A 234 20.58 1.44 7.01
C ALA A 234 19.23 1.49 7.72
N SER A 235 18.38 0.51 7.47
CA SER A 235 17.15 0.36 8.24
C SER A 235 17.48 -0.24 9.60
N PRO A 236 16.97 0.31 10.73
CA PRO A 236 17.14 -0.32 12.03
C PRO A 236 16.34 -1.64 12.16
N LEU A 237 15.56 -2.00 11.14
CA LEU A 237 14.83 -3.26 11.03
C LEU A 237 15.57 -4.31 10.15
N GLU A 238 16.82 -4.05 9.75
CA GLU A 238 17.66 -5.02 9.05
C GLU A 238 17.90 -6.27 9.92
N GLY A 239 17.60 -7.45 9.37
CA GLY A 239 17.69 -8.73 10.07
C GLY A 239 16.35 -9.23 10.64
N ASP A 240 15.33 -8.36 10.77
CA ASP A 240 13.98 -8.74 11.17
C ASP A 240 13.17 -9.20 9.95
N VAL A 241 13.67 -10.24 9.26
CA VAL A 241 12.88 -10.92 8.23
C VAL A 241 11.89 -11.80 8.97
N ARG A 242 10.71 -11.27 9.29
CA ARG A 242 9.58 -12.12 9.63
C ARG A 242 9.37 -13.06 8.45
N SER A 243 9.72 -14.32 8.65
CA SER A 243 9.33 -15.40 7.75
C SER A 243 7.81 -15.38 7.64
N VAL A 244 7.31 -14.89 6.52
CA VAL A 244 5.89 -15.00 6.19
C VAL A 244 5.64 -16.49 5.97
N ALA A 245 5.03 -17.14 6.97
CA ALA A 245 4.53 -18.52 6.89
C ALA A 245 3.13 -18.55 6.29
#